data_AF-A0A8T0E1Y9-F1
#
_entry.id   AF-A0A8T0E1Y9-F1
#
_cell.length_a   1.000
_cell.length_b   1.000
_cell.length_c   1.000
_cell.angle_alpha   90.00
_cell.angle_beta   90.00
_cell.angle_gamma   90.00
#
_symmetry.space_group_name_H-M   'P 1'
#
loop_
_entity.id
_entity.type
_entity.pdbx_description
1 polymer ?
#
loop_
_entity_poly.entity_id
_entity_poly.type
_entity_poly.pdbx_seq_one_letter_code
_entity_poly.pdbx_strand_id
1 'polypeptide(L)'
;MLHEKKLNCYLRFQFPVQPKIRVLNQMVGAALGSDVVLGCRLEASPRPLTSWIRNDGVILLNNQKYELTEEADSYRINMQLKIKNLEEKDFGHYKCVAKNTLGDKEGFVRLIEISPPTSIPHSTQSQEFYVPVHKGMERHFTHIAL
;
A
#
# COMPACT_ATOMS: atom_id res chain seq x y z
N MET A 1 -24.66 21.40 -52.69
CA MET A 1 -24.43 20.07 -52.06
C MET A 1 -23.60 20.26 -50.80
N LEU A 2 -24.23 20.78 -49.73
CA LEU A 2 -23.62 20.90 -48.39
C LEU A 2 -23.72 19.55 -47.68
N HIS A 3 -22.87 18.60 -48.08
CA HIS A 3 -22.70 17.34 -47.36
C HIS A 3 -21.29 16.81 -47.52
N GLU A 4 -20.30 17.71 -47.45
CA GLU A 4 -18.97 17.33 -47.00
C GLU A 4 -19.08 17.05 -45.50
N LYS A 5 -19.55 15.82 -45.26
CA LYS A 5 -19.20 14.93 -44.18
C LYS A 5 -18.56 15.68 -43.04
N LYS A 6 -19.33 15.84 -41.95
CA LYS A 6 -18.84 15.75 -40.57
C LYS A 6 -17.49 15.05 -40.60
N LEU A 7 -16.38 15.80 -40.68
CA LEU A 7 -15.07 15.24 -40.42
C LEU A 7 -15.14 15.00 -38.94
N ASN A 8 -15.64 13.82 -38.64
CA ASN A 8 -15.64 13.17 -37.37
C ASN A 8 -14.38 13.64 -36.67
N CYS A 9 -14.55 14.51 -35.67
CA CYS A 9 -13.53 14.92 -34.71
C CYS A 9 -13.21 13.72 -33.78
N TYR A 10 -13.07 12.54 -34.41
CA TYR A 10 -12.68 11.24 -33.89
C TYR A 10 -11.21 10.97 -34.23
N LEU A 11 -10.41 12.02 -34.41
CA LEU A 11 -8.97 11.88 -34.20
C LEU A 11 -8.79 11.61 -32.71
N ARG A 12 -8.93 10.34 -32.32
CA ARG A 12 -8.39 9.76 -31.08
C ARG A 12 -6.89 10.00 -31.20
N PHE A 13 -6.44 11.20 -30.81
CA PHE A 13 -5.04 11.54 -30.68
C PHE A 13 -4.49 10.67 -29.54
N GLN A 14 -4.16 9.41 -29.84
CA GLN A 14 -3.35 8.56 -28.99
C GLN A 14 -1.90 9.07 -29.12
N PHE A 15 -1.66 10.29 -28.61
CA PHE A 15 -0.32 10.83 -28.55
C PHE A 15 0.53 9.83 -27.74
N PRO A 16 1.66 9.36 -28.27
CA PRO A 16 2.52 8.46 -27.53
C PRO A 16 2.98 9.12 -26.23
N VAL A 17 2.72 8.46 -25.10
CA VAL A 17 3.08 8.92 -23.76
C VAL A 17 3.79 7.81 -23.01
N GLN A 18 4.87 8.17 -22.33
CA GLN A 18 5.49 7.30 -21.33
C GLN A 18 4.47 6.94 -20.24
N PRO A 19 4.64 5.83 -19.51
CA PRO A 19 3.70 5.42 -18.49
C PRO A 19 3.55 6.48 -17.40
N LYS A 20 2.33 6.71 -16.94
CA LYS A 20 2.03 7.53 -15.76
C LYS A 20 1.25 6.68 -14.77
N ILE A 21 1.86 6.34 -13.64
CA ILE A 21 1.25 5.52 -12.59
C ILE A 21 0.60 6.41 -11.52
N ARG A 22 -0.57 6.00 -11.05
CA ARG A 22 -1.27 6.50 -9.86
C ARG A 22 -1.55 5.30 -8.96
N VAL A 23 -0.89 5.26 -7.81
CA VAL A 23 -1.17 4.27 -6.78
C VAL A 23 -2.49 4.62 -6.10
N LEU A 24 -3.41 3.66 -5.94
CA LEU A 24 -4.72 3.91 -5.33
C LEU A 24 -4.61 4.24 -3.85
N ASN A 25 -3.83 3.45 -3.12
CA ASN A 25 -3.51 3.63 -1.70
C ASN A 25 -2.02 3.38 -1.49
N GLN A 26 -1.27 4.40 -1.04
CA GLN A 26 0.17 4.28 -0.79
C GLN A 26 0.48 3.40 0.43
N MET A 27 -0.46 3.34 1.38
CA MET A 27 -0.38 2.51 2.57
C MET A 27 -1.69 1.73 2.69
N VAL A 28 -1.59 0.42 2.78
CA VAL A 28 -2.73 -0.49 2.93
C VAL A 28 -2.49 -1.28 4.20
N GLY A 29 -3.45 -1.26 5.11
CA GLY A 29 -3.39 -2.06 6.32
C GLY A 29 -4.32 -3.26 6.26
N ALA A 30 -3.85 -4.40 6.74
CA ALA A 30 -4.61 -5.65 6.75
C ALA A 30 -4.20 -6.52 7.96
N ALA A 31 -5.08 -7.42 8.37
CA ALA A 31 -4.80 -8.34 9.47
C ALA A 31 -4.10 -9.61 8.97
N LEU A 32 -3.35 -10.28 9.84
CA LEU A 32 -2.85 -11.63 9.57
C LEU A 32 -4.00 -12.59 9.20
N GLY A 33 -3.75 -13.47 8.24
CA GLY A 33 -4.71 -14.45 7.72
C GLY A 33 -5.79 -13.87 6.79
N SER A 34 -5.90 -12.54 6.64
CA SER A 34 -6.85 -11.94 5.71
C SER A 34 -6.34 -11.91 4.27
N ASP A 35 -7.23 -11.66 3.31
CA ASP A 35 -6.86 -11.28 1.95
C ASP A 35 -6.74 -9.76 1.85
N VAL A 36 -5.88 -9.28 0.94
CA VAL A 36 -5.75 -7.84 0.65
C VAL A 36 -5.58 -7.59 -0.84
N VAL A 37 -6.02 -6.43 -1.32
CA VAL A 37 -5.85 -6.00 -2.71
C VAL A 37 -5.06 -4.70 -2.76
N LEU A 38 -3.94 -4.73 -3.49
CA LEU A 38 -3.15 -3.55 -3.83
C LEU A 38 -3.51 -3.12 -5.25
N GLY A 39 -3.57 -1.81 -5.50
CA GLY A 39 -4.07 -1.29 -6.79
C GLY A 39 -3.26 -0.12 -7.34
N CYS A 40 -2.98 -0.18 -8.64
CA CYS A 40 -2.38 0.90 -9.42
C CYS A 40 -3.24 1.18 -10.65
N ARG A 41 -3.42 2.45 -10.99
CA ARG A 41 -3.98 2.90 -12.27
C ARG A 41 -2.89 3.56 -13.08
N LEU A 42 -2.82 3.30 -14.37
CA LEU A 42 -1.81 3.94 -15.21
C LEU A 42 -2.34 4.32 -16.59
N GLU A 43 -1.70 5.33 -17.16
CA GLU A 43 -1.96 5.87 -18.50
C GLU A 43 -0.70 5.70 -19.34
N ALA A 44 -0.79 5.04 -20.49
CA ALA A 44 0.37 4.75 -21.35
C ALA A 44 -0.03 4.47 -22.81
N SER A 45 0.77 4.97 -23.75
CA SER A 45 0.66 4.68 -25.18
C SER A 45 2.06 4.73 -25.81
N PRO A 46 2.63 3.66 -26.39
CA PRO A 46 2.05 2.33 -26.60
C PRO A 46 1.74 1.58 -25.29
N ARG A 47 0.95 0.50 -25.39
CA ARG A 47 0.64 -0.38 -24.25
C ARG A 47 1.94 -0.82 -23.57
N PRO A 48 2.10 -0.62 -22.25
CA PRO A 48 3.29 -0.99 -21.52
C PRO A 48 3.28 -2.48 -21.18
N LEU A 49 4.48 -3.03 -20.95
CA LEU A 49 4.67 -4.22 -20.16
C LEU A 49 4.55 -3.84 -18.68
N THR A 50 3.77 -4.61 -17.94
CA THR A 50 3.41 -4.35 -16.55
C THR A 50 3.83 -5.50 -15.64
N SER A 51 4.16 -5.19 -14.39
CA SER A 51 4.50 -6.20 -13.39
C SER A 51 4.28 -5.70 -11.97
N TRP A 52 4.09 -6.63 -11.04
CA TRP A 52 4.22 -6.38 -9.60
C TRP A 52 5.52 -6.99 -9.11
N ILE A 53 6.25 -6.23 -8.28
CA ILE A 53 7.53 -6.63 -7.72
C ILE A 53 7.47 -6.44 -6.20
N ARG A 54 7.91 -7.45 -5.45
CA ARG A 54 8.01 -7.37 -3.99
C ARG A 54 9.36 -6.77 -3.56
N ASN A 55 9.49 -6.31 -2.32
CA ASN A 55 10.68 -5.65 -1.77
C ASN A 55 12.01 -6.37 -2.00
N ASP A 56 12.00 -7.69 -2.11
CA ASP A 56 13.14 -8.57 -2.40
C ASP A 56 13.53 -8.60 -3.89
N GLY A 57 12.84 -7.84 -4.73
CA GLY A 57 13.07 -7.78 -6.18
C GLY A 57 12.39 -8.90 -6.96
N VAL A 58 11.64 -9.79 -6.30
CA VAL A 58 10.94 -10.90 -6.96
C VAL A 58 9.74 -10.36 -7.73
N ILE A 59 9.69 -10.68 -9.02
CA ILE A 59 8.52 -10.44 -9.88
C ILE A 59 7.44 -11.43 -9.47
N LEU A 60 6.26 -10.92 -9.14
CA LEU A 60 5.12 -11.71 -8.72
C LEU A 60 4.35 -12.23 -9.93
N LEU A 61 3.96 -13.50 -9.86
CA LEU A 61 3.19 -14.19 -10.89
C LEU A 61 1.93 -14.80 -10.26
N ASN A 62 0.90 -15.02 -11.08
CA ASN A 62 -0.33 -15.69 -10.68
C ASN A 62 -0.01 -17.08 -10.10
N ASN A 63 -0.45 -17.33 -8.87
CA ASN A 63 -0.33 -18.62 -8.19
C ASN A 63 -1.37 -18.73 -7.06
N GLN A 64 -1.20 -19.70 -6.14
CA GLN A 64 -2.12 -19.85 -5.00
C GLN A 64 -2.09 -18.66 -4.03
N LYS A 65 -0.95 -17.97 -3.91
CA LYS A 65 -0.74 -16.83 -3.01
C LYS A 65 -1.16 -15.49 -3.63
N TYR A 66 -0.89 -15.32 -4.93
CA TYR A 66 -1.05 -14.06 -5.65
C TYR A 66 -2.02 -14.21 -6.81
N GLU A 67 -2.97 -13.30 -6.89
CA GLU A 67 -3.88 -13.15 -8.02
C GLU A 67 -3.71 -11.75 -8.62
N LEU A 68 -3.15 -11.69 -9.82
CA LEU A 68 -2.84 -10.48 -10.55
C LEU A 68 -3.88 -10.30 -11.65
N THR A 69 -4.56 -9.16 -11.65
CA THR A 69 -5.55 -8.79 -12.67
C THR A 69 -5.19 -7.47 -13.33
N GLU A 70 -5.44 -7.40 -14.65
CA GLU A 70 -5.23 -6.21 -15.45
C GLU A 70 -6.44 -5.95 -16.33
N GLU A 71 -7.08 -4.81 -16.12
CA GLU A 71 -8.18 -4.32 -16.93
C GLU A 71 -7.70 -3.13 -17.75
N ALA A 72 -8.04 -3.09 -19.03
CA ALA A 72 -7.56 -2.03 -19.90
C ALA A 72 -8.65 -1.41 -20.77
N ASP A 73 -8.67 -0.09 -20.80
CA ASP A 73 -9.54 0.73 -21.63
C ASP A 73 -8.68 1.76 -22.39
N SER A 74 -8.45 1.49 -23.69
CA SER A 74 -7.60 2.33 -24.55
C SER A 74 -6.18 2.49 -23.96
N TYR A 75 -5.80 3.70 -23.55
CA TYR A 75 -4.50 4.00 -22.94
C TYR A 75 -4.48 3.84 -21.42
N ARG A 76 -5.61 3.50 -20.79
CA ARG A 76 -5.76 3.34 -19.34
C ARG A 76 -5.68 1.86 -18.96
N ILE A 77 -4.94 1.57 -17.90
CA ILE A 77 -4.80 0.21 -17.35
C ILE A 77 -5.00 0.28 -15.83
N ASN A 78 -5.86 -0.59 -15.31
CA ASN A 78 -6.02 -0.84 -13.88
C ASN A 78 -5.31 -2.16 -13.55
N MET A 79 -4.28 -2.10 -12.71
CA MET A 79 -3.58 -3.27 -12.20
C MET A 79 -4.00 -3.53 -10.76
N GLN A 80 -4.34 -4.78 -10.45
CA GLN A 80 -4.59 -5.21 -9.07
C GLN A 80 -3.73 -6.43 -8.73
N LEU A 81 -3.24 -6.45 -7.49
CA LEU A 81 -2.57 -7.59 -6.88
C LEU A 81 -3.37 -7.97 -5.64
N LYS A 82 -4.06 -9.10 -5.71
CA LYS A 82 -4.68 -9.73 -4.54
C LYS A 82 -3.67 -10.69 -3.91
N ILE A 83 -3.38 -10.48 -2.63
CA ILE A 83 -2.54 -11.36 -1.81
C ILE A 83 -3.45 -12.11 -0.86
N LYS A 84 -3.39 -13.44 -0.90
CA LYS A 84 -4.30 -14.32 -0.14
C LYS A 84 -3.67 -14.77 1.18
N ASN A 85 -4.48 -14.92 2.22
CA ASN A 85 -4.08 -15.47 3.53
C ASN A 85 -2.75 -14.89 4.04
N LEU A 86 -2.73 -13.61 4.42
CA LEU A 86 -1.52 -12.89 4.78
C LEU A 86 -0.72 -13.55 5.90
N GLU A 87 0.59 -13.66 5.70
CA GLU A 87 1.58 -14.11 6.66
C GLU A 87 2.53 -12.95 7.00
N GLU A 88 3.29 -13.04 8.08
CA GLU A 88 4.19 -11.97 8.54
C GLU A 88 5.15 -11.49 7.42
N LYS A 89 5.66 -12.43 6.60
CA LYS A 89 6.58 -12.15 5.49
C LYS A 89 5.95 -11.40 4.30
N ASP A 90 4.62 -11.30 4.23
CA ASP A 90 3.94 -10.56 3.18
C ASP A 90 3.86 -9.07 3.48
N PHE A 91 3.99 -8.66 4.74
CA PHE A 91 4.03 -7.24 5.07
C PHE A 91 5.33 -6.61 4.56
N GLY A 92 5.23 -5.40 4.03
CA GLY A 92 6.37 -4.69 3.45
C GLY A 92 6.01 -3.88 2.22
N HIS A 93 6.99 -3.68 1.35
CA HIS A 93 6.86 -2.83 0.17
C HIS A 93 6.60 -3.67 -1.07
N TYR A 94 5.65 -3.20 -1.87
CA TYR A 94 5.34 -3.70 -3.19
C TYR A 94 5.45 -2.55 -4.18
N LYS A 95 5.87 -2.84 -5.40
CA LYS A 95 5.86 -1.86 -6.48
C LYS A 95 5.18 -2.40 -7.73
N CYS A 96 4.31 -1.60 -8.31
CA CYS A 96 3.79 -1.81 -9.66
C CYS A 96 4.71 -1.09 -10.64
N VAL A 97 5.10 -1.76 -11.72
CA VAL A 97 6.01 -1.23 -12.74
C VAL A 97 5.30 -1.27 -14.08
N ALA A 98 5.49 -0.23 -14.88
CA ALA A 98 5.03 -0.16 -16.25
C ALA A 98 6.13 0.40 -17.15
N LYS A 99 6.40 -0.29 -18.26
CA LYS A 99 7.44 0.07 -19.22
C LYS A 99 6.91 0.03 -20.64
N ASN A 100 7.05 1.11 -21.38
CA ASN A 100 6.85 1.12 -22.83
C ASN A 100 8.10 1.65 -23.54
N THR A 101 8.02 1.83 -24.86
CA THR A 101 9.15 2.30 -25.69
C THR A 101 9.60 3.73 -25.38
N LEU A 102 8.80 4.51 -24.65
CA LEU A 102 9.10 5.89 -24.28
C LEU A 102 9.66 6.02 -22.86
N GLY A 103 9.64 4.94 -22.08
CA GLY A 103 10.22 4.90 -20.74
C GLY A 103 9.48 3.98 -19.79
N ASP A 104 9.86 4.07 -18.53
CA ASP A 104 9.33 3.29 -17.43
C ASP A 104 8.92 4.18 -16.24
N LYS A 105 7.96 3.68 -15.46
CA LYS A 105 7.59 4.23 -14.17
C LYS A 105 7.26 3.12 -13.17
N GLU A 106 7.43 3.46 -11.91
CA GLU A 106 7.10 2.62 -10.76
C GLU A 106 6.15 3.36 -9.82
N GLY A 107 5.26 2.61 -9.17
CA GLY A 107 4.42 3.11 -8.06
C GLY A 107 4.58 2.19 -6.86
N PHE A 108 4.71 2.79 -5.67
CA PHE A 108 5.02 2.07 -4.43
C PHE A 108 3.80 1.97 -3.51
N VAL A 109 3.60 0.80 -2.93
CA VAL A 109 2.57 0.49 -1.93
C VAL A 109 3.23 -0.15 -0.73
N ARG A 110 2.92 0.32 0.47
CA ARG A 110 3.34 -0.30 1.73
C ARG A 110 2.17 -1.05 2.34
N LEU A 111 2.30 -2.36 2.47
CA LEU A 111 1.37 -3.22 3.19
C LEU A 111 1.82 -3.32 4.65
N ILE A 112 0.96 -2.91 5.58
CA ILE A 112 1.22 -2.95 7.02
C ILE A 112 0.23 -3.87 7.74
N GLU A 113 0.69 -4.50 8.80
CA GLU A 113 -0.18 -5.26 9.68
C GLU A 113 -1.01 -4.29 10.53
N ILE A 114 -2.33 -4.50 10.56
CA ILE A 114 -3.21 -3.87 11.54
C ILE A 114 -3.65 -4.96 12.51
N SER A 115 -3.18 -4.87 13.75
CA SER A 115 -3.73 -5.67 14.84
C SER A 115 -5.06 -5.06 15.31
N PRO A 116 -6.03 -5.90 15.73
CA PRO A 116 -7.23 -5.39 16.37
C PRO A 116 -6.85 -4.60 17.63
N PRO A 117 -7.56 -3.50 17.97
CA PRO A 117 -7.27 -2.73 19.16
C PRO A 117 -7.42 -3.65 20.37
N THR A 118 -6.29 -3.97 21.00
CA THR A 118 -6.31 -4.75 22.23
C THR A 118 -6.89 -3.83 23.31
N SER A 119 -8.07 -4.16 23.83
CA SER A 119 -8.60 -3.52 25.03
C SER A 119 -7.73 -3.94 26.22
N ILE A 120 -6.62 -3.23 26.42
CA ILE A 120 -5.86 -3.31 27.67
C ILE A 120 -6.39 -2.17 28.56
N PRO A 121 -7.10 -2.44 29.66
CA PRO A 121 -7.22 -1.43 30.70
C PRO A 121 -5.79 -1.11 31.17
N HIS A 122 -5.39 0.14 31.05
CA HIS A 122 -4.14 0.63 31.65
C HIS A 122 -4.11 0.23 33.13
N SER A 123 -3.44 -0.88 33.45
CA SER A 123 -2.88 -1.04 34.78
C SER A 123 -1.60 -0.23 34.76
N THR A 124 -1.72 1.01 35.23
CA THR A 124 -0.58 1.84 35.59
C THR A 124 0.28 1.03 36.56
N GLN A 125 1.43 0.57 36.08
CA GLN A 125 2.41 -0.11 36.91
C GLN A 125 2.96 0.94 37.88
N SER A 126 2.50 0.92 39.12
CA SER A 126 3.09 1.73 40.19
C SER A 126 4.53 1.26 40.42
N GLN A 127 5.51 2.02 39.94
CA GLN A 127 6.89 1.85 40.41
C GLN A 127 6.95 2.34 41.86
N GLU A 128 7.06 1.40 42.81
CA GLU A 128 7.54 1.70 44.15
C GLU A 128 9.00 2.15 44.04
N PHE A 129 9.25 3.45 44.24
CA PHE A 129 10.60 3.97 44.43
C PHE A 129 11.09 3.60 45.83
N TYR A 130 12.09 2.72 45.90
CA TYR A 130 12.82 2.45 47.14
C TYR A 130 13.63 3.68 47.53
N VAL A 131 13.18 4.43 48.53
CA VAL A 131 13.95 5.53 49.14
C VAL A 131 14.94 4.92 50.12
N PRO A 132 16.27 5.12 49.97
CA PRO A 132 17.22 4.68 50.98
C PRO A 132 16.96 5.46 52.27
N VAL A 133 16.61 4.75 53.34
CA VAL A 133 16.47 5.34 54.68
C VAL A 133 17.86 5.74 55.16
N HIS A 134 18.19 7.03 55.03
CA HIS A 134 19.29 7.59 55.81
C HIS A 134 18.90 7.55 57.29
N LYS A 135 19.77 6.95 58.09
CA LYS A 135 19.62 6.81 59.54
C LYS A 135 19.34 8.17 60.19
N GLY A 136 18.18 8.29 60.85
CA GLY A 136 17.93 9.33 61.85
C GLY A 136 16.58 10.02 61.72
N MET A 137 15.69 9.70 62.66
CA MET A 137 14.52 10.48 63.13
C MET A 137 13.18 10.40 62.36
N GLU A 138 12.27 9.64 62.99
CA GLU A 138 10.79 9.73 63.05
C GLU A 138 9.90 9.71 61.80
N ARG A 139 8.88 8.85 61.88
CA ARG A 139 7.93 8.47 60.83
C ARG A 139 6.73 9.40 60.81
N HIS A 140 6.52 10.15 59.73
CA HIS A 140 5.20 10.71 59.39
C HIS A 140 4.97 10.58 57.88
N PHE A 141 3.95 9.79 57.49
CA PHE A 141 3.48 9.67 56.11
C PHE A 141 2.30 10.63 55.91
N THR A 142 2.42 11.61 55.03
CA THR A 142 1.30 12.43 54.54
C THR A 142 1.01 12.06 53.08
N HIS A 143 -0.17 11.49 52.84
CA HIS A 143 -0.73 11.32 51.50
C HIS A 143 -1.17 12.69 50.98
N ILE A 144 -0.62 13.14 49.85
CA ILE A 144 -1.21 14.22 49.05
C ILE A 144 -1.59 13.62 47.70
N ALA A 145 -2.89 13.66 47.40
CA ALA A 145 -3.45 13.31 46.10
C ALA A 145 -3.48 14.57 45.21
N LEU A 146 -3.09 14.42 43.95
CA LEU A 146 -3.51 15.27 42.83
C LEU A 146 -3.93 14.35 41.68
#